data_AF-A0A5N9GQG7-F1
#
_entry.id   AF-A0A5N9GQG7-F1
#
_cell.length_a   1.000
_cell.length_b   1.000
_cell.length_c   1.000
_cell.angle_alpha   90.00
_cell.angle_beta   90.00
_cell.angle_gamma   90.00
#
_symmetry.space_group_name_H-M   'P 1'
#
loop_
_entity.id
_entity.type
_entity.pdbx_description
1 polymer ?
#
loop_
_entity_poly.entity_id
_entity_poly.type
_entity_poly.pdbx_seq_one_letter_code
_entity_poly.pdbx_strand_id
1 'polypeptide(L)'
;GSQEWEHQHSVNVVGTYNVFEAARKAGVKRVIFASSGSAIRGFERVSPYKEIAEGTYHKVPKDFEMITHEQVRPDALYGATKVWGEALGRHFSDEYNLSVISVRIGIVKKENKPLSMRENASYLGHEDICNMLRLCIDAPDTIRCETVFAVSNNKWNYRDLTHAKEILGYKPVNSADDNFFNPAG
;
A
#
# COMPACT_ATOMS: atom_id res chain seq x y z
N GLY A 1 17.43 20.99 2.96
CA GLY A 1 16.49 19.99 3.50
C GLY A 1 15.24 20.65 4.02
N SER A 2 14.54 21.44 3.20
CA SER A 2 13.45 22.30 3.67
C SER A 2 12.32 22.53 2.64
N GLN A 3 12.18 21.65 1.65
CA GLN A 3 11.02 21.68 0.74
C GLN A 3 10.31 20.33 0.72
N GLU A 4 11.07 19.22 0.72
CA GLU A 4 10.49 17.89 0.86
C GLU A 4 9.81 17.72 2.23
N TRP A 5 10.46 18.08 3.34
CA TRP A 5 9.87 17.86 4.66
C TRP A 5 8.62 18.72 4.90
N GLU A 6 8.68 20.02 4.62
CA GLU A 6 7.61 20.98 4.90
C GLU A 6 6.38 20.67 4.03
N HIS A 7 6.60 20.28 2.77
CA HIS A 7 5.52 19.81 1.90
C HIS A 7 4.91 18.50 2.42
N GLN A 8 5.73 17.48 2.71
CA GLN A 8 5.26 16.20 3.22
C GLN A 8 4.56 16.36 4.58
N HIS A 9 5.07 17.24 5.46
CA HIS A 9 4.50 17.53 6.75
C HIS A 9 3.15 18.25 6.62
N SER A 10 3.08 19.34 5.85
CA SER A 10 1.83 20.09 5.69
C SER A 10 0.73 19.26 5.02
N VAL A 11 1.07 18.46 4.00
CA VAL A 11 0.10 17.67 3.23
C VAL A 11 -0.23 16.33 3.92
N ASN A 12 0.78 15.52 4.25
CA ASN A 12 0.57 14.15 4.72
C ASN A 12 0.52 14.00 6.24
N VAL A 13 1.06 14.94 7.01
CA VAL A 13 0.94 14.92 8.48
C VAL A 13 -0.25 15.78 8.90
N VAL A 14 -0.14 17.09 8.73
CA VAL A 14 -1.20 18.03 9.14
C VAL A 14 -2.50 17.79 8.37
N GLY A 15 -2.43 17.62 7.05
CA GLY A 15 -3.61 17.37 6.22
C GLY A 15 -4.34 16.08 6.61
N THR A 16 -3.62 15.00 6.86
CA THR A 16 -4.23 13.74 7.30
C THR A 16 -4.84 13.86 8.70
N TYR A 17 -4.18 14.51 9.67
CA TYR A 17 -4.82 14.80 10.97
C TYR A 17 -6.14 15.55 10.81
N ASN A 18 -6.16 16.59 9.98
CA ASN A 18 -7.36 17.40 9.76
C ASN A 18 -8.50 16.59 9.14
N VAL A 19 -8.22 15.67 8.20
CA VAL A 19 -9.24 14.78 7.63
C VAL A 19 -9.82 13.85 8.69
N PHE A 20 -8.97 13.25 9.54
CA PHE A 20 -9.41 12.37 10.62
C PHE A 20 -10.25 13.11 11.66
N GLU A 21 -9.82 14.30 12.08
CA GLU A 21 -10.61 15.16 12.99
C GLU A 21 -11.94 15.59 12.38
N ALA A 22 -11.95 15.95 11.09
CA ALA A 22 -13.18 16.31 10.40
C ALA A 22 -14.14 15.12 10.30
N ALA A 23 -13.62 13.93 9.95
CA ALA A 23 -14.39 12.69 9.90
C ALA A 23 -15.02 12.37 11.26
N ARG A 24 -14.24 12.47 12.34
CA ARG A 24 -14.71 12.29 13.71
C ARG A 24 -15.84 13.27 14.06
N LYS A 25 -15.62 14.57 13.82
CA LYS A 25 -16.62 15.62 14.11
C LYS A 25 -17.90 15.46 13.29
N ALA A 26 -17.80 14.94 12.08
CA ALA A 26 -18.93 14.69 11.20
C ALA A 26 -19.65 13.36 11.48
N GLY A 27 -19.19 12.54 12.42
CA GLY A 27 -19.79 11.24 12.72
C GLY A 27 -19.60 10.20 11.61
N VAL A 28 -18.55 10.34 10.80
CA VAL A 28 -18.17 9.33 9.80
C VAL A 28 -17.83 8.03 10.52
N LYS A 29 -18.34 6.91 10.01
CA LYS A 29 -18.13 5.59 10.64
C LYS A 29 -16.83 4.92 10.25
N ARG A 30 -16.36 5.17 9.02
CA ARG A 30 -15.15 4.57 8.45
C ARG A 30 -14.36 5.55 7.58
N VAL A 31 -13.05 5.57 7.76
CA VAL A 31 -12.09 6.21 6.86
C VAL A 31 -11.24 5.14 6.18
N ILE A 32 -11.18 5.21 4.85
CA ILE A 32 -10.25 4.39 4.06
C ILE A 32 -9.04 5.27 3.79
N PHE A 33 -7.93 5.00 4.48
CA PHE A 33 -6.73 5.79 4.36
C PHE A 33 -5.87 5.25 3.21
N ALA A 34 -5.63 6.09 2.20
CA ALA A 34 -4.71 5.81 1.11
C ALA A 34 -3.25 5.90 1.61
N SER A 35 -2.79 4.81 2.23
CA SER A 35 -1.38 4.56 2.50
C SER A 35 -0.65 4.19 1.19
N SER A 36 0.59 3.74 1.28
CA SER A 36 1.42 3.45 0.12
C SER A 36 2.32 2.25 0.36
N GLY A 37 2.62 1.49 -0.71
CA GLY A 37 3.74 0.56 -0.74
C GLY A 37 5.09 1.21 -0.38
N SER A 38 5.19 2.55 -0.40
CA SER A 38 6.36 3.29 0.10
C SER A 38 6.62 3.12 1.59
N ALA A 39 5.62 2.68 2.39
CA ALA A 39 5.78 2.35 3.80
C ALA A 39 6.80 1.22 4.04
N ILE A 40 7.04 0.37 3.03
CA ILE A 40 7.96 -0.77 3.10
C ILE A 40 9.10 -0.70 2.07
N ARG A 41 9.20 0.37 1.29
CA ARG A 41 10.08 0.41 0.11
C ARG A 41 11.57 0.18 0.43
N GLY A 42 12.01 0.48 1.64
CA GLY A 42 13.37 0.22 2.09
C GLY A 42 13.77 -1.26 2.12
N PHE A 43 12.82 -2.20 2.03
CA PHE A 43 13.15 -3.60 1.80
C PHE A 43 13.79 -3.84 0.42
N GLU A 44 13.54 -2.99 -0.58
CA GLU A 44 14.20 -3.05 -1.90
C GLU A 44 15.72 -2.81 -1.83
N ARG A 45 16.29 -2.53 -0.65
CA ARG A 45 17.74 -2.40 -0.42
C ARG A 45 18.41 -3.70 0.04
N VAL A 46 17.64 -4.75 0.31
CA VAL A 46 18.15 -6.04 0.78
C VAL A 46 17.64 -7.17 -0.10
N SER A 47 18.45 -8.22 -0.24
CA SER A 47 18.05 -9.42 -0.99
C SER A 47 16.96 -10.19 -0.23
N PRO A 48 15.99 -10.81 -0.94
CA PRO A 48 15.91 -10.89 -2.40
C PRO A 48 15.07 -9.78 -3.06
N TYR A 49 14.49 -8.86 -2.28
CA TYR A 49 13.59 -7.82 -2.80
C TYR A 49 14.31 -6.82 -3.70
N LYS A 50 15.60 -6.59 -3.45
CA LYS A 50 16.48 -5.82 -4.33
C LYS A 50 16.51 -6.43 -5.73
N GLU A 51 16.78 -7.73 -5.84
CA GLU A 51 16.85 -8.44 -7.11
C GLU A 51 15.52 -8.41 -7.85
N ILE A 52 14.41 -8.52 -7.12
CA ILE A 52 13.05 -8.35 -7.66
C ILE A 52 12.84 -6.93 -8.22
N ALA A 53 13.20 -5.90 -7.45
CA ALA A 53 13.02 -4.49 -7.85
C ALA A 53 13.92 -4.09 -9.03
N GLU A 54 15.14 -4.64 -9.09
CA GLU A 54 16.10 -4.46 -10.18
C GLU A 54 15.76 -5.32 -11.40
N GLY A 55 14.89 -6.32 -11.25
CA GLY A 55 14.54 -7.22 -12.34
C GLY A 55 15.55 -8.33 -12.62
N THR A 56 16.48 -8.58 -11.70
CA THR A 56 17.46 -9.67 -11.80
C THR A 56 16.88 -10.99 -11.29
N TYR A 57 15.71 -11.34 -11.82
CA TYR A 57 14.85 -12.43 -11.36
C TYR A 57 15.52 -13.81 -11.24
N HIS A 58 16.53 -14.09 -12.06
CA HIS A 58 17.31 -15.33 -12.00
C HIS A 58 18.14 -15.48 -10.71
N LYS A 59 18.32 -14.40 -9.95
CA LYS A 59 19.01 -14.39 -8.64
C LYS A 59 18.06 -14.50 -7.46
N VAL A 60 16.76 -14.42 -7.69
CA VAL A 60 15.74 -14.53 -6.63
C VAL A 60 15.66 -16.00 -6.22
N PRO A 61 15.85 -16.33 -4.92
CA PRO A 61 15.69 -17.70 -4.44
C PRO A 61 14.23 -18.15 -4.62
N LYS A 62 14.02 -19.46 -4.77
CA LYS A 62 12.67 -20.01 -4.95
C LYS A 62 11.78 -19.74 -3.74
N ASP A 63 12.36 -19.83 -2.55
CA ASP A 63 11.69 -19.58 -1.28
C ASP A 63 12.28 -18.31 -0.67
N PHE A 64 11.42 -17.35 -0.37
CA PHE A 64 11.75 -16.16 0.41
C PHE A 64 10.54 -15.70 1.19
N GLU A 65 10.79 -14.97 2.27
CA GLU A 65 9.73 -14.44 3.12
C GLU A 65 9.00 -13.30 2.41
N MET A 66 7.69 -13.40 2.32
CA MET A 66 6.85 -12.31 1.85
C MET A 66 6.76 -11.24 2.93
N ILE A 67 6.75 -9.98 2.54
CA ILE A 67 6.64 -8.87 3.48
C ILE A 67 5.19 -8.79 3.96
N THR A 68 4.98 -8.86 5.27
CA THR A 68 3.65 -8.81 5.88
C THR A 68 3.18 -7.38 6.09
N HIS A 69 1.88 -7.22 6.27
CA HIS A 69 1.24 -5.91 6.45
C HIS A 69 1.69 -5.20 7.74
N GLU A 70 2.22 -5.94 8.72
CA GLU A 70 2.73 -5.42 10.00
C GLU A 70 4.11 -4.76 9.86
N GLN A 71 4.89 -5.17 8.86
CA GLN A 71 6.26 -4.67 8.70
C GLN A 71 6.27 -3.26 8.10
N VAL A 72 7.20 -2.42 8.57
CA VAL A 72 7.46 -1.07 8.04
C VAL A 72 8.95 -0.87 7.82
N ARG A 73 9.31 -0.27 6.68
CA ARG A 73 10.68 0.09 6.34
C ARG A 73 10.68 1.17 5.25
N PRO A 74 10.26 2.41 5.55
CA PRO A 74 10.24 3.46 4.53
C PRO A 74 11.68 3.84 4.12
N ASP A 75 11.88 4.19 2.85
CA ASP A 75 13.19 4.65 2.34
C ASP A 75 13.26 6.16 2.06
N ALA A 76 12.14 6.87 2.26
CA ALA A 76 11.96 8.30 2.04
C ALA A 76 10.90 8.88 2.99
N LEU A 77 10.91 10.21 3.16
CA LEU A 77 9.98 10.93 4.04
C LEU A 77 8.52 10.69 3.68
N TYR A 78 8.18 10.64 2.38
CA TYR A 78 6.82 10.30 1.94
C TYR A 78 6.32 8.98 2.56
N GLY A 79 7.12 7.91 2.48
CA GLY A 79 6.78 6.61 3.08
C GLY A 79 6.63 6.70 4.60
N ALA A 80 7.50 7.45 5.27
CA ALA A 80 7.42 7.67 6.72
C ALA A 80 6.14 8.42 7.12
N THR A 81 5.71 9.44 6.35
CA THR A 81 4.45 10.16 6.64
C THR A 81 3.22 9.27 6.44
N LYS A 82 3.24 8.30 5.53
CA LYS A 82 2.17 7.31 5.41
C LYS A 82 2.11 6.36 6.62
N VAL A 83 3.25 5.92 7.14
CA VAL A 83 3.31 5.15 8.39
C VAL A 83 2.76 5.98 9.58
N TRP A 84 3.06 7.27 9.63
CA TRP A 84 2.45 8.16 10.62
C TRP A 84 0.93 8.20 10.50
N GLY A 85 0.39 8.26 9.28
CA GLY A 85 -1.06 8.19 9.04
C GLY A 85 -1.70 6.86 9.44
N GLU A 86 -1.01 5.74 9.22
CA GLU A 86 -1.43 4.40 9.69
C GLU A 86 -1.53 4.39 11.23
N ALA A 87 -0.50 4.89 11.92
CA ALA A 87 -0.48 4.99 13.39
C ALA A 87 -1.53 5.97 13.93
N LEU A 88 -1.75 7.10 13.26
CA LEU A 88 -2.82 8.03 13.60
C LEU A 88 -4.19 7.36 13.49
N GLY A 89 -4.40 6.56 12.46
CA GLY A 89 -5.63 5.79 12.29
C GLY A 89 -5.90 4.82 13.43
N ARG A 90 -4.86 4.15 13.93
CA ARG A 90 -4.98 3.32 15.14
C ARG A 90 -5.47 4.13 16.33
N HIS A 91 -4.86 5.29 16.60
CA HIS A 91 -5.27 6.16 17.70
C HIS A 91 -6.74 6.59 17.56
N PHE A 92 -7.16 7.04 16.38
CA PHE A 92 -8.55 7.47 16.16
C PHE A 92 -9.56 6.33 16.29
N SER A 93 -9.16 5.11 15.95
CA SER A 93 -10.00 3.93 16.10
C SER A 93 -10.20 3.53 17.56
N ASP A 94 -9.15 3.58 18.38
CA ASP A 94 -9.23 3.28 19.82
C ASP A 94 -9.99 4.37 20.57
N GLU A 95 -9.64 5.63 20.36
CA GLU A 95 -10.13 6.74 21.18
C GLU A 95 -11.53 7.20 20.77
N TYR A 96 -11.82 7.19 19.47
CA TYR A 96 -13.03 7.81 18.92
C TYR A 96 -13.96 6.84 18.21
N ASN A 97 -13.69 5.55 18.32
CA ASN A 97 -14.47 4.51 17.67
C ASN A 97 -14.61 4.69 16.14
N LEU A 98 -13.67 5.37 15.48
CA LEU A 98 -13.63 5.51 14.02
C LEU A 98 -13.04 4.26 13.37
N SER A 99 -13.77 3.57 12.48
CA SER A 99 -13.16 2.46 11.72
C SER A 99 -12.12 3.02 10.75
N VAL A 100 -10.92 2.45 10.69
CA VAL A 100 -9.86 2.90 9.78
C VAL A 100 -9.26 1.71 9.05
N ILE A 101 -9.28 1.72 7.73
CA ILE A 101 -8.60 0.71 6.91
C ILE A 101 -7.53 1.42 6.09
N SER A 102 -6.27 1.12 6.39
CA SER A 102 -5.11 1.68 5.69
C SER A 102 -4.72 0.77 4.53
N VAL A 103 -4.87 1.28 3.31
CA VAL A 103 -4.54 0.53 2.10
C VAL A 103 -3.16 0.96 1.61
N ARG A 104 -2.17 0.07 1.71
CA ARG A 104 -0.84 0.26 1.12
C ARG A 104 -0.92 0.01 -0.38
N ILE A 105 -1.34 1.05 -1.09
CA ILE A 105 -1.52 1.04 -2.55
C ILE A 105 -0.17 0.83 -3.23
N GLY A 106 -0.14 -0.13 -4.16
CA GLY A 106 0.95 -0.36 -5.10
C GLY A 106 1.13 0.79 -6.10
N ILE A 107 1.46 0.46 -7.33
CA ILE A 107 1.72 1.44 -8.39
C ILE A 107 0.57 1.41 -9.39
N VAL A 108 -0.25 2.45 -9.33
CA VAL A 108 -1.35 2.72 -10.26
C VAL A 108 -0.86 3.76 -11.28
N LYS A 109 -0.90 3.43 -12.57
CA LYS A 109 -0.49 4.31 -13.67
C LYS A 109 -1.67 4.61 -14.57
N LYS A 110 -1.65 5.77 -15.25
CA LYS A 110 -2.68 6.12 -16.24
C LYS A 110 -2.76 5.10 -17.37
N GLU A 111 -1.61 4.57 -17.77
CA GLU A 111 -1.44 3.60 -18.86
C GLU A 111 -1.94 2.19 -18.51
N ASN A 112 -2.32 1.97 -17.24
CA ASN A 112 -2.76 0.67 -16.72
C ASN A 112 -1.80 -0.49 -17.06
N LYS A 113 -0.50 -0.22 -16.98
CA LYS A 113 0.59 -1.20 -17.15
C LYS A 113 1.86 -0.74 -16.43
N PRO A 114 2.80 -1.66 -16.11
CA PRO A 114 4.13 -1.30 -15.65
C PRO A 114 4.90 -0.48 -16.68
N LEU A 115 5.62 0.55 -16.23
CA LEU A 115 6.46 1.45 -17.05
C LEU A 115 7.95 1.40 -16.65
N SER A 116 8.32 0.54 -15.70
CA SER A 116 9.72 0.26 -15.35
C SER A 116 9.85 -1.13 -14.71
N MET A 117 11.08 -1.68 -14.64
CA MET A 117 11.30 -3.03 -14.07
C MET A 117 10.75 -3.19 -12.65
N ARG A 118 10.94 -2.17 -11.82
CA ARG A 118 10.44 -2.15 -10.44
C ARG A 118 8.91 -2.26 -10.38
N GLU A 119 8.22 -1.68 -11.35
CA GLU A 119 6.76 -1.63 -11.39
C GLU A 119 6.15 -3.02 -11.64
N ASN A 120 6.87 -3.94 -12.28
CA ASN A 120 6.39 -5.31 -12.50
C ASN A 120 6.01 -6.03 -11.19
N ALA A 121 6.73 -5.77 -10.08
CA ALA A 121 6.44 -6.39 -8.79
C ALA A 121 5.33 -5.68 -7.99
N SER A 122 5.02 -4.43 -8.33
CA SER A 122 4.19 -3.54 -7.51
C SER A 122 3.00 -2.96 -8.24
N TYR A 123 2.81 -3.32 -9.51
CA TYR A 123 1.70 -2.90 -10.32
C TYR A 123 0.36 -3.19 -9.64
N LEU A 124 -0.54 -2.24 -9.76
CA LEU A 124 -1.92 -2.37 -9.34
C LEU A 124 -2.80 -1.82 -10.46
N GLY A 125 -3.52 -2.73 -11.12
CA GLY A 125 -4.45 -2.40 -12.18
C GLY A 125 -5.67 -1.62 -11.68
N HIS A 126 -6.31 -0.89 -12.58
CA HIS A 126 -7.46 -0.03 -12.27
C HIS A 126 -8.63 -0.82 -11.68
N GLU A 127 -8.90 -2.02 -12.19
CA GLU A 127 -9.96 -2.89 -11.68
C GLU A 127 -9.66 -3.34 -10.25
N ASP A 128 -8.40 -3.72 -10.00
CA ASP A 128 -7.95 -4.21 -8.70
C ASP A 128 -7.96 -3.13 -7.61
N ILE A 129 -7.59 -1.88 -7.91
CA ILE A 129 -7.70 -0.78 -6.94
C ILE A 129 -9.17 -0.44 -6.66
N CYS A 130 -10.01 -0.38 -7.67
CA CYS A 130 -11.45 -0.14 -7.50
C CYS A 130 -12.09 -1.24 -6.65
N ASN A 131 -11.76 -2.50 -6.91
CA ASN A 131 -12.24 -3.62 -6.13
C ASN A 131 -11.75 -3.55 -4.67
N MET A 132 -10.46 -3.30 -4.44
CA MET A 132 -9.93 -3.14 -3.07
C MET A 132 -10.66 -2.05 -2.29
N LEU A 133 -10.84 -0.87 -2.88
CA LEU A 133 -11.53 0.24 -2.21
C LEU A 133 -13.00 -0.11 -1.94
N ARG A 134 -13.69 -0.76 -2.87
CA ARG A 134 -15.06 -1.24 -2.66
C ARG A 134 -15.14 -2.24 -1.50
N LEU A 135 -14.22 -3.21 -1.42
CA LEU A 135 -14.16 -4.16 -0.31
C LEU A 135 -13.90 -3.46 1.03
N CYS A 136 -13.09 -2.40 1.07
CA CYS A 136 -12.89 -1.61 2.28
C CYS A 136 -14.16 -0.83 2.69
N ILE A 137 -14.93 -0.33 1.73
CA ILE A 137 -16.23 0.33 1.99
C ILE A 137 -17.21 -0.69 2.58
N ASP A 138 -17.33 -1.85 1.93
CA ASP A 138 -18.29 -2.91 2.26
C ASP A 138 -17.84 -3.80 3.46
N ALA A 139 -16.66 -3.54 4.01
CA ALA A 139 -16.08 -4.35 5.09
C ALA A 139 -17.01 -4.44 6.32
N PRO A 140 -17.09 -5.59 7.00
CA PRO A 140 -17.87 -5.72 8.23
C PRO A 140 -17.50 -4.68 9.29
N ASP A 141 -18.46 -4.23 10.09
CA ASP A 141 -18.22 -3.25 11.18
C ASP A 141 -17.27 -3.76 12.27
N THR A 142 -17.04 -5.08 12.33
CA THR A 142 -16.04 -5.72 13.19
C THR A 142 -14.61 -5.35 12.79
N ILE A 143 -14.38 -4.88 11.56
CA ILE A 143 -13.08 -4.36 11.11
C ILE A 143 -12.92 -2.92 11.59
N ARG A 144 -12.12 -2.77 12.64
CA ARG A 144 -11.96 -1.51 13.39
C ARG A 144 -10.71 -0.74 12.98
N CYS A 145 -9.56 -1.40 12.90
CA CYS A 145 -8.31 -0.77 12.49
C CYS A 145 -7.42 -1.81 11.82
N GLU A 146 -7.23 -1.71 10.51
CA GLU A 146 -6.45 -2.70 9.75
C GLU A 146 -5.55 -2.05 8.72
N THR A 147 -4.46 -2.73 8.38
CA THR A 147 -3.57 -2.35 7.28
C THR A 147 -3.49 -3.50 6.28
N VAL A 148 -3.68 -3.20 4.99
CA VAL A 148 -3.65 -4.20 3.91
C VAL A 148 -2.78 -3.74 2.75
N PHE A 149 -2.17 -4.67 2.05
CA PHE A 149 -1.54 -4.39 0.76
C PHE A 149 -2.54 -4.48 -0.38
N ALA A 150 -2.39 -3.60 -1.36
CA ALA A 150 -3.12 -3.66 -2.63
C ALA A 150 -2.12 -3.67 -3.79
N VAL A 151 -1.94 -4.84 -4.39
CA VAL A 151 -1.25 -5.03 -5.68
C VAL A 151 -2.03 -6.07 -6.48
N SER A 152 -1.87 -6.01 -7.81
CA SER A 152 -2.37 -7.03 -8.72
C SER A 152 -1.67 -8.38 -8.52
N ASN A 153 -2.14 -9.44 -9.20
CA ASN A 153 -1.60 -10.78 -9.08
C ASN A 153 -0.26 -10.96 -9.84
N ASN A 154 0.70 -10.09 -9.53
CA ASN A 154 1.98 -10.02 -10.23
C ASN A 154 2.86 -11.21 -9.84
N LYS A 155 3.45 -11.89 -10.82
CA LYS A 155 4.37 -13.02 -10.59
C LYS A 155 5.53 -12.69 -9.64
N TRP A 156 6.05 -11.47 -9.71
CA TRP A 156 7.18 -11.01 -8.90
C TRP A 156 6.75 -10.20 -7.67
N ASN A 157 5.49 -10.29 -7.26
CA ASN A 157 5.04 -9.70 -6.02
C ASN A 157 5.84 -10.27 -4.83
N TYR A 158 6.18 -9.39 -3.88
CA TYR A 158 6.86 -9.75 -2.64
C TYR A 158 6.08 -9.35 -1.38
N ARG A 159 4.82 -8.92 -1.53
CA ARG A 159 3.92 -8.50 -0.45
C ARG A 159 2.92 -9.60 -0.14
N ASP A 160 2.79 -9.99 1.12
CA ASP A 160 1.82 -10.99 1.52
C ASP A 160 0.39 -10.42 1.43
N LEU A 161 -0.43 -11.02 0.56
CA LEU A 161 -1.84 -10.64 0.37
C LEU A 161 -2.81 -11.49 1.20
N THR A 162 -2.32 -12.46 1.98
CA THR A 162 -3.14 -13.39 2.75
C THR A 162 -4.06 -12.65 3.70
N HIS A 163 -3.55 -11.66 4.45
CA HIS A 163 -4.38 -10.84 5.35
C HIS A 163 -5.53 -10.16 4.61
N ALA A 164 -5.23 -9.44 3.52
CA ALA A 164 -6.25 -8.75 2.73
C ALA A 164 -7.31 -9.71 2.16
N LYS A 165 -6.89 -10.92 1.76
CA LYS A 165 -7.79 -11.97 1.31
C LYS A 165 -8.69 -12.48 2.44
N GLU A 166 -8.15 -12.67 3.63
CA GLU A 166 -8.88 -13.21 4.77
C GLU A 166 -9.90 -12.22 5.33
N ILE A 167 -9.48 -10.96 5.54
CA ILE A 167 -10.35 -9.97 6.20
C ILE A 167 -11.29 -9.24 5.23
N LEU A 168 -10.90 -9.09 3.95
CA LEU A 168 -11.68 -8.35 2.95
C LEU A 168 -12.15 -9.21 1.77
N GLY A 169 -11.67 -10.44 1.62
CA GLY A 169 -11.95 -11.25 0.44
C GLY A 169 -11.22 -10.79 -0.83
N TYR A 170 -10.14 -9.99 -0.69
CA TYR A 170 -9.42 -9.43 -1.83
C TYR A 170 -8.80 -10.53 -2.71
N LYS A 171 -9.15 -10.52 -3.99
CA LYS A 171 -8.66 -11.42 -5.03
C LYS A 171 -8.37 -10.59 -6.28
N PRO A 172 -7.11 -10.19 -6.52
CA PRO A 172 -6.77 -9.40 -7.70
C PRO A 172 -6.96 -10.22 -8.98
N VAL A 173 -7.42 -9.56 -10.05
CA VAL A 173 -7.75 -10.15 -11.34
C VAL A 173 -6.83 -9.67 -12.46
N ASN A 174 -6.12 -8.55 -12.28
CA ASN A 174 -5.10 -8.13 -13.24
C ASN A 174 -3.73 -8.72 -12.86
N SER A 175 -2.79 -8.70 -13.81
CA SER A 175 -1.38 -8.96 -13.54
C SER A 175 -0.46 -8.07 -14.37
N ALA A 176 0.69 -7.72 -13.81
CA ALA A 176 1.80 -7.13 -14.56
C ALA A 176 2.29 -8.05 -15.69
N ASP A 177 2.12 -9.37 -15.56
CA ASP A 177 2.57 -10.36 -16.55
C ASP A 177 1.86 -10.21 -17.91
N ASP A 178 0.64 -9.65 -17.93
CA ASP A 178 -0.12 -9.41 -19.16
C ASP A 178 0.49 -8.28 -20.01
N ASN A 179 1.23 -7.35 -19.37
CA ASN A 179 1.87 -6.20 -20.01
C ASN A 179 3.24 -5.94 -19.40
N PHE A 180 4.04 -7.01 -19.31
CA PHE A 180 5.30 -7.00 -18.57
C PHE A 180 6.26 -5.96 -19.13
N PHE A 181 6.81 -5.09 -18.26
CA PHE A 181 7.85 -4.17 -18.69
C PHE A 181 9.15 -4.94 -18.92
N ASN A 182 9.68 -4.86 -20.14
CA ASN A 182 10.99 -5.37 -20.50
C ASN A 182 11.79 -4.24 -21.19
N PRO A 183 12.95 -3.81 -20.65
CA PRO A 183 13.73 -2.73 -21.24
C PRO A 183 14.34 -3.08 -22.61
N ALA A 184 14.32 -4.35 -23.02
CA ALA A 184 14.80 -4.81 -24.33
C ALA A 184 13.68 -4.98 -25.38
N GLY A 185 12.45 -4.54 -25.06
CA GLY A 185 11.31 -4.50 -25.99
C GLY A 185 11.32 -3.26 -26.88
#